data_AF-A0AAV3TCL1-F1
#
_entry.id   AF-A0AAV3TCL1-F1
#
_cell.length_a   1.000
_cell.length_b   1.000
_cell.length_c   1.000
_cell.angle_alpha   90.00
_cell.angle_beta   90.00
_cell.angle_gamma   90.00
#
_symmetry.space_group_name_H-M   'P 1'
#
loop_
_entity.id
_entity.type
_entity.pdbx_description
1 polymer ?
#
loop_
_entity_poly.entity_id
_entity_poly.type
_entity_poly.pdbx_seq_one_letter_code
_entity_poly.pdbx_strand_id
1 'polypeptide(L)'
;MELLPPELRTRDQWLIAKILPGEKPPLKPSDPTATDDGLEFEEALQLLKEPGRDAELRARANPDDPLVLGFMLSTDDSLMMIDWDDVCDPAVGDGSVPEAVQEWVQRLGTYTEVSPSGTGLKQLLEVGDGIPDLLDDYNHKNKLGLDPVGNLDEDPHLEVYTENHYTTVTGDLFAPPTADQRFSSLDQADQTVSDLLEEYLSPSTAGNQKTAPPSTEQNSAQTASSSGITSIGKKSAEQWCGGTNKEEIPGVWVSVEGTPTVDQVWATGCALSDDFRSLWNGEVAGYDTVSEADNALVSRLWYYCDNRELVIKTFEESGLYGIRTRRPDLSDWSKSYPKWDKDSYRRNTLSSTEDNRWPSHDGHYLDPSQTK
;
A
#
# COMPACT_ATOMS: atom_id res chain seq x y z
N MET A 1 -10.92 5.02 -28.38
CA MET A 1 -9.89 4.08 -28.91
C MET A 1 -8.70 4.77 -29.55
N GLU A 2 -8.86 5.68 -30.52
CA GLU A 2 -7.70 6.41 -31.11
C GLU A 2 -6.98 7.34 -30.11
N LEU A 3 -7.68 7.72 -29.03
CA LEU A 3 -7.16 8.55 -27.95
C LEU A 3 -6.40 7.76 -26.87
N LEU A 4 -6.26 6.44 -27.03
CA LEU A 4 -5.46 5.64 -26.12
C LEU A 4 -3.97 5.94 -26.31
N PRO A 5 -3.19 6.03 -25.19
CA PRO A 5 -1.75 6.17 -25.24
C PRO A 5 -1.13 5.14 -26.20
N PRO A 6 -0.29 5.56 -27.16
CA PRO A 6 0.42 4.65 -28.04
C PRO A 6 1.16 3.54 -27.30
N GLU A 7 1.71 3.86 -26.12
CA GLU A 7 2.47 2.97 -25.25
C GLU A 7 1.62 1.78 -24.79
N LEU A 8 0.34 1.99 -24.47
CA LEU A 8 -0.58 0.90 -24.11
C LEU A 8 -0.94 0.05 -25.33
N ARG A 9 -1.10 0.69 -26.49
CA ARG A 9 -1.50 0.00 -27.74
C ARG A 9 -0.41 -0.93 -28.30
N THR A 10 0.86 -0.68 -27.96
CA THR A 10 1.99 -1.51 -28.40
C THR A 10 2.25 -2.73 -27.52
N ARG A 11 1.48 -2.92 -26.44
CA ARG A 11 1.62 -4.05 -25.52
C ARG A 11 0.66 -5.17 -25.88
N ASP A 12 1.13 -6.41 -25.82
CA ASP A 12 0.35 -7.61 -26.11
C ASP A 12 -0.36 -8.11 -24.83
N GLN A 13 -0.99 -7.18 -24.12
CA GLN A 13 -1.60 -7.39 -22.79
C GLN A 13 -3.12 -7.19 -22.81
N TRP A 14 -3.74 -7.26 -23.99
CA TRP A 14 -5.17 -7.01 -24.14
C TRP A 14 -6.01 -8.26 -23.93
N LEU A 15 -7.22 -8.07 -23.42
CA LEU A 15 -8.21 -9.13 -23.33
C LEU A 15 -9.60 -8.61 -23.70
N ILE A 16 -10.53 -9.54 -23.92
CA ILE A 16 -11.95 -9.27 -24.04
C ILE A 16 -12.63 -9.74 -22.75
N ALA A 17 -13.40 -8.87 -22.12
CA ALA A 17 -14.27 -9.19 -21.00
C ALA A 17 -15.73 -8.95 -21.38
N LYS A 18 -16.65 -9.49 -20.59
CA LYS A 18 -18.06 -9.12 -20.65
C LYS A 18 -18.49 -8.38 -19.40
N ILE A 19 -19.50 -7.53 -19.53
CA ILE A 19 -20.05 -6.76 -18.43
C ILE A 19 -21.31 -7.48 -17.95
N LEU A 20 -21.26 -7.97 -16.70
CA LEU A 20 -22.40 -8.49 -15.97
C LEU A 20 -22.71 -7.57 -14.77
N PRO A 21 -23.91 -7.65 -14.18
CA PRO A 21 -24.19 -6.93 -12.94
C PRO A 21 -23.21 -7.34 -11.83
N GLY A 22 -22.37 -6.40 -11.40
CA GLY A 22 -21.39 -6.58 -10.31
C GLY A 22 -20.12 -7.36 -10.69
N GLU A 23 -20.01 -7.90 -11.91
CA GLU A 23 -18.87 -8.71 -12.32
C GLU A 23 -18.45 -8.40 -13.76
N LYS A 24 -17.14 -8.51 -14.01
CA LYS A 24 -16.56 -8.37 -15.33
C LYS A 24 -15.68 -9.60 -15.59
N PRO A 25 -16.25 -10.75 -16.00
CA PRO A 25 -15.44 -11.94 -16.22
C PRO A 25 -14.66 -11.82 -17.54
N PRO A 26 -13.34 -12.11 -17.53
CA PRO A 26 -12.53 -12.17 -18.75
C PRO A 26 -12.95 -13.35 -19.62
N LEU A 27 -13.02 -13.14 -20.93
CA LEU A 27 -13.45 -14.10 -21.93
C LEU A 27 -12.32 -14.56 -22.85
N LYS A 28 -11.34 -13.72 -23.15
CA LYS A 28 -10.18 -14.11 -23.96
C LYS A 28 -9.01 -13.13 -23.80
N PRO A 29 -7.85 -13.56 -23.28
CA PRO A 29 -7.65 -14.82 -22.55
C PRO A 29 -8.61 -14.99 -21.36
N SER A 30 -8.79 -16.23 -20.91
CA SER A 30 -9.65 -16.55 -19.77
C SER A 30 -9.01 -16.25 -18.42
N ASP A 31 -7.68 -16.33 -18.36
CA ASP A 31 -6.90 -16.00 -17.18
C ASP A 31 -6.36 -14.57 -17.36
N PRO A 32 -6.84 -13.60 -16.57
CA PRO A 32 -6.42 -12.21 -16.70
C PRO A 32 -5.05 -11.94 -16.06
N THR A 33 -4.43 -12.94 -15.43
CA THR A 33 -3.10 -12.83 -14.79
C THR A 33 -1.99 -13.46 -15.64
N ALA A 34 -2.35 -14.28 -16.63
CA ALA A 34 -1.43 -14.86 -17.59
C ALA A 34 -1.14 -13.86 -18.72
N THR A 35 -0.34 -12.84 -18.44
CA THR A 35 -0.03 -11.74 -19.38
C THR A 35 0.63 -12.22 -20.68
N ASP A 36 1.36 -13.34 -20.65
CA ASP A 36 1.92 -14.02 -21.83
C ASP A 36 0.86 -14.47 -22.85
N ASP A 37 -0.39 -14.68 -22.41
CA ASP A 37 -1.52 -15.08 -23.26
C ASP A 37 -2.32 -13.87 -23.79
N GLY A 38 -1.84 -12.65 -23.55
CA GLY A 38 -2.50 -11.42 -23.97
C GLY A 38 -2.58 -11.25 -25.48
N LEU A 39 -3.63 -10.54 -25.90
CA LEU A 39 -3.89 -10.22 -27.29
C LEU A 39 -3.12 -8.96 -27.69
N GLU A 40 -2.76 -8.89 -28.97
CA GLU A 40 -2.39 -7.63 -29.60
C GLU A 40 -3.60 -6.67 -29.60
N PHE A 41 -3.36 -5.37 -29.49
CA PHE A 41 -4.43 -4.36 -29.45
C PHE A 41 -5.39 -4.44 -30.65
N GLU A 42 -4.84 -4.60 -31.86
CA GLU A 42 -5.64 -4.68 -33.09
C GLU A 42 -6.46 -5.98 -33.17
N GLU A 43 -5.92 -7.10 -32.65
CA GLU A 43 -6.67 -8.34 -32.52
C GLU A 43 -7.84 -8.16 -31.57
N ALA A 44 -7.60 -7.61 -30.38
CA ALA A 44 -8.65 -7.37 -29.40
C ALA A 44 -9.74 -6.43 -29.96
N LEU A 45 -9.37 -5.36 -30.67
CA LEU A 45 -10.33 -4.49 -31.36
C LEU A 45 -11.17 -5.22 -32.42
N GLN A 46 -10.55 -6.12 -33.19
CA GLN A 46 -11.26 -6.90 -34.19
C GLN A 46 -12.25 -7.88 -33.53
N LEU A 47 -11.83 -8.54 -32.46
CA LEU A 47 -12.66 -9.47 -31.70
C LEU A 47 -13.83 -8.76 -31.01
N LEU A 48 -13.63 -7.55 -30.51
CA LEU A 48 -14.71 -6.74 -29.93
C LEU A 48 -15.78 -6.37 -30.98
N LYS A 49 -15.36 -6.04 -32.22
CA LYS A 49 -16.27 -5.70 -33.32
C LYS A 49 -16.99 -6.92 -33.89
N GLU A 50 -16.31 -8.06 -33.93
CA GLU A 50 -16.81 -9.28 -34.57
C GLU A 50 -16.59 -10.52 -33.68
N PRO A 51 -17.21 -10.59 -32.48
CA PRO A 51 -16.97 -11.67 -31.52
C PRO A 51 -17.39 -13.05 -32.06
N GLY A 52 -18.30 -13.07 -33.04
CA GLY A 52 -18.72 -14.27 -33.75
C GLY A 52 -17.62 -14.97 -34.55
N ARG A 53 -16.48 -14.32 -34.84
CA ARG A 53 -15.38 -14.94 -35.57
C ARG A 53 -14.55 -15.88 -34.70
N ASP A 54 -14.53 -15.64 -33.40
CA ASP A 54 -13.75 -16.42 -32.45
C ASP A 54 -14.60 -17.54 -31.82
N ALA A 55 -14.01 -18.72 -31.67
CA ALA A 55 -14.73 -19.88 -31.14
C ALA A 55 -14.95 -19.80 -29.62
N GLU A 56 -13.99 -19.23 -28.90
CA GLU A 56 -14.04 -19.08 -27.44
C GLU A 56 -15.05 -18.01 -27.03
N LEU A 57 -14.99 -16.83 -27.67
CA LEU A 57 -15.97 -15.77 -27.45
C LEU A 57 -17.39 -16.24 -27.76
N ARG A 58 -17.60 -16.94 -28.89
CA ARG A 58 -18.91 -17.52 -29.22
C ARG A 58 -19.42 -18.54 -28.19
N ALA A 59 -18.52 -19.27 -27.54
CA ALA A 59 -18.90 -20.29 -26.57
C ALA A 59 -19.21 -19.70 -25.19
N ARG A 60 -18.62 -18.55 -24.84
CA ARG A 60 -18.62 -18.00 -23.48
C ARG A 60 -19.39 -16.68 -23.32
N ALA A 61 -19.60 -15.93 -24.40
CA ALA A 61 -20.44 -14.74 -24.42
C ALA A 61 -21.89 -15.10 -24.77
N ASN A 62 -22.86 -14.56 -24.03
CA ASN A 62 -24.22 -14.52 -24.54
C ASN A 62 -24.32 -13.39 -25.59
N PRO A 63 -25.16 -13.51 -26.63
CA PRO A 63 -25.33 -12.47 -27.63
C PRO A 63 -25.74 -11.10 -27.08
N ASP A 64 -26.39 -11.09 -25.91
CA ASP A 64 -26.88 -9.89 -25.25
C ASP A 64 -25.92 -9.33 -24.19
N ASP A 65 -24.84 -10.06 -23.84
CA ASP A 65 -23.86 -9.60 -22.86
C ASP A 65 -22.99 -8.50 -23.53
N PRO A 66 -22.93 -7.27 -22.98
CA PRO A 66 -22.03 -6.25 -23.49
C PRO A 66 -20.57 -6.70 -23.33
N LEU A 67 -19.77 -6.55 -24.38
CA LEU A 67 -18.34 -6.82 -24.35
C LEU A 67 -17.55 -5.52 -24.14
N VAL A 68 -16.41 -5.64 -23.49
CA VAL A 68 -15.49 -4.54 -23.22
C VAL A 68 -14.05 -5.02 -23.37
N LEU A 69 -13.15 -4.11 -23.69
CA LEU A 69 -11.73 -4.40 -23.66
C LEU A 69 -11.25 -4.45 -22.21
N GLY A 70 -10.32 -5.35 -21.94
CA GLY A 70 -9.51 -5.35 -20.75
C GLY A 70 -8.04 -5.17 -21.09
N PHE A 71 -7.29 -4.68 -20.12
CA PHE A 71 -5.84 -4.54 -20.17
C PHE A 71 -5.25 -5.18 -18.91
N MET A 72 -4.34 -6.13 -19.08
CA MET A 72 -3.72 -6.90 -18.00
C MET A 72 -2.47 -6.20 -17.49
N LEU A 73 -2.32 -6.07 -16.18
CA LEU A 73 -1.12 -5.52 -15.53
C LEU A 73 -0.07 -6.63 -15.36
N SER A 74 1.18 -6.35 -15.70
CA SER A 74 2.29 -7.30 -15.64
C SER A 74 3.37 -6.83 -14.67
N THR A 75 3.98 -7.76 -13.96
CA THR A 75 5.19 -7.49 -13.15
C THR A 75 6.38 -7.05 -13.99
N ASP A 76 6.35 -7.33 -15.29
CA ASP A 76 7.41 -6.96 -16.24
C ASP A 76 7.22 -5.54 -16.79
N ASP A 77 6.10 -4.88 -16.46
CA ASP A 77 5.85 -3.49 -16.83
C ASP A 77 5.94 -2.56 -15.63
N SER A 78 6.27 -1.30 -15.91
CA SER A 78 6.32 -0.24 -14.91
C SER A 78 4.97 0.48 -14.84
N LEU A 79 3.84 -0.23 -14.98
CA LEU A 79 2.51 0.38 -14.95
C LEU A 79 1.83 0.21 -13.60
N MET A 80 1.06 1.23 -13.26
CA MET A 80 0.12 1.21 -12.15
C MET A 80 -1.26 1.59 -12.67
N MET A 81 -2.30 0.92 -12.15
CA MET A 81 -3.70 1.28 -12.30
C MET A 81 -4.22 1.84 -10.98
N ILE A 82 -4.89 2.97 -11.06
CA ILE A 82 -5.64 3.58 -9.96
C ILE A 82 -7.11 3.58 -10.35
N ASP A 83 -7.94 2.90 -9.55
CA ASP A 83 -9.39 2.84 -9.73
C ASP A 83 -10.08 3.75 -8.72
N TRP A 84 -10.86 4.71 -9.22
CA TRP A 84 -11.68 5.62 -8.43
C TRP A 84 -13.13 5.18 -8.60
N ASP A 85 -13.63 4.38 -7.67
CA ASP A 85 -14.97 3.83 -7.76
C ASP A 85 -16.00 4.71 -7.05
N ASP A 86 -17.20 4.76 -7.63
CA ASP A 86 -18.38 5.49 -7.14
C ASP A 86 -18.15 7.00 -6.93
N VAL A 87 -17.21 7.58 -7.68
CA VAL A 87 -16.89 9.02 -7.67
C VAL A 87 -17.69 9.83 -8.68
N CYS A 88 -18.55 9.24 -9.50
CA CYS A 88 -19.25 9.93 -10.57
C CYS A 88 -20.74 9.55 -10.59
N ASP A 89 -21.63 10.53 -10.64
CA ASP A 89 -23.05 10.30 -10.95
C ASP A 89 -23.20 10.18 -12.48
N PRO A 90 -23.54 8.98 -13.01
CA PRO A 90 -23.64 8.76 -14.45
C PRO A 90 -24.74 9.59 -15.11
N ALA A 91 -25.74 10.09 -14.36
CA ALA A 91 -26.78 10.97 -14.89
C ALA A 91 -26.30 12.41 -15.11
N VAL A 92 -25.26 12.83 -14.37
CA VAL A 92 -24.67 14.16 -14.44
C VAL A 92 -23.37 14.16 -15.27
N GLY A 93 -22.64 13.04 -15.26
CA GLY A 93 -21.34 12.87 -15.91
C GLY A 93 -20.21 13.55 -15.14
N ASP A 94 -19.11 13.84 -15.84
CA ASP A 94 -17.84 14.34 -15.30
C ASP A 94 -17.95 15.52 -14.32
N GLY A 95 -18.99 16.35 -14.46
CA GLY A 95 -19.26 17.48 -13.56
C GLY A 95 -19.72 17.11 -12.16
N SER A 96 -20.04 15.84 -11.92
CA SER A 96 -20.40 15.32 -10.58
C SER A 96 -19.22 14.84 -9.76
N VAL A 97 -18.04 14.70 -10.37
CA VAL A 97 -16.86 14.16 -9.68
C VAL A 97 -16.46 15.10 -8.54
N PRO A 98 -16.29 14.61 -7.29
CA PRO A 98 -15.88 15.44 -6.16
C PRO A 98 -14.59 16.21 -6.43
N GLU A 99 -14.52 17.45 -5.95
CA GLU A 99 -13.36 18.33 -6.14
C GLU A 99 -12.05 17.68 -5.65
N ALA A 100 -12.07 17.00 -4.50
CA ALA A 100 -10.92 16.27 -3.97
C ALA A 100 -10.39 15.19 -4.94
N VAL A 101 -11.29 14.47 -5.62
CA VAL A 101 -10.91 13.46 -6.62
C VAL A 101 -10.35 14.15 -7.87
N GLN A 102 -10.97 15.24 -8.32
CA GLN A 102 -10.47 16.01 -9.46
C GLN A 102 -9.07 16.58 -9.20
N GLU A 103 -8.78 17.05 -7.99
CA GLU A 103 -7.45 17.54 -7.61
C GLU A 103 -6.39 16.44 -7.73
N TRP A 104 -6.68 15.23 -7.25
CA TRP A 104 -5.77 14.09 -7.39
C TRP A 104 -5.57 13.67 -8.85
N VAL A 105 -6.66 13.55 -9.60
CA VAL A 105 -6.62 13.23 -11.04
C VAL A 105 -5.75 14.23 -11.80
N GLN A 106 -5.91 15.53 -11.52
CA GLN A 106 -5.13 16.61 -12.13
C GLN A 106 -3.66 16.59 -11.69
N ARG A 107 -3.37 16.31 -10.42
CA ARG A 107 -1.99 16.23 -9.89
C ARG A 107 -1.23 15.04 -10.47
N LEU A 108 -1.91 13.92 -10.70
CA LEU A 108 -1.33 12.74 -11.37
C LEU A 108 -1.12 13.01 -12.86
N GLY A 109 -2.05 13.72 -13.50
CA GLY A 109 -1.84 14.31 -14.83
C GLY A 109 -1.74 13.29 -15.98
N THR A 110 -2.00 12.02 -15.72
CA THR A 110 -1.83 10.87 -16.60
C THR A 110 -3.16 10.36 -17.16
N TYR A 111 -3.12 9.41 -18.09
CA TYR A 111 -4.27 8.81 -18.77
C TYR A 111 -5.43 8.55 -17.82
N THR A 112 -6.59 9.17 -18.09
CA THR A 112 -7.78 9.06 -17.25
C THR A 112 -9.02 8.84 -18.09
N GLU A 113 -9.77 7.79 -17.79
CA GLU A 113 -11.03 7.48 -18.47
C GLU A 113 -12.17 7.22 -17.50
N VAL A 114 -13.40 7.35 -18.01
CA VAL A 114 -14.62 6.98 -17.29
C VAL A 114 -14.81 5.46 -17.40
N SER A 115 -15.14 4.83 -16.27
CA SER A 115 -15.36 3.38 -16.19
C SER A 115 -16.61 2.95 -16.98
N PRO A 116 -16.75 1.65 -17.34
CA PRO A 116 -17.90 1.20 -18.13
C PRO A 116 -19.28 1.44 -17.48
N SER A 117 -19.36 1.55 -16.15
CA SER A 117 -20.60 1.86 -15.43
C SER A 117 -20.96 3.35 -15.48
N GLY A 118 -20.02 4.22 -15.84
CA GLY A 118 -20.14 5.67 -15.71
C GLY A 118 -20.03 6.18 -14.28
N THR A 119 -19.82 5.30 -13.30
CA THR A 119 -19.81 5.66 -11.87
C THR A 119 -18.41 5.92 -11.31
N GLY A 120 -17.37 5.54 -12.03
CA GLY A 120 -15.98 5.64 -11.57
C GLY A 120 -15.04 6.14 -12.65
N LEU A 121 -13.80 6.42 -12.25
CA LEU A 121 -12.70 6.81 -13.14
C LEU A 121 -11.54 5.82 -13.02
N LYS A 122 -10.78 5.64 -14.10
CA LYS A 122 -9.60 4.78 -14.14
C LYS A 122 -8.41 5.55 -14.62
N GLN A 123 -7.29 5.46 -13.90
CA GLN A 123 -6.03 6.07 -14.28
C GLN A 123 -4.93 5.05 -14.48
N LEU A 124 -4.23 5.14 -15.62
CA LEU A 124 -3.01 4.38 -15.87
C LEU A 124 -1.83 5.34 -15.88
N LEU A 125 -0.72 4.93 -15.29
CA LEU A 125 0.50 5.72 -15.24
C LEU A 125 1.73 4.83 -15.21
N GLU A 126 2.87 5.42 -15.60
CA GLU A 126 4.16 4.80 -15.36
C GLU A 126 4.62 5.08 -13.92
N VAL A 127 5.28 4.12 -13.31
CA VAL A 127 5.83 4.22 -11.95
C VAL A 127 7.26 3.70 -11.92
N GLY A 128 8.12 4.33 -11.11
CA GLY A 128 9.47 3.82 -10.87
C GLY A 128 9.46 2.50 -10.09
N ASP A 129 10.57 1.75 -10.19
CA ASP A 129 10.75 0.42 -9.58
C ASP A 129 10.46 0.37 -8.06
N GLY A 130 10.54 1.51 -7.36
CA GLY A 130 10.27 1.56 -5.91
C GLY A 130 8.79 1.67 -5.51
N ILE A 131 7.86 1.90 -6.45
CA ILE A 131 6.43 1.98 -6.14
C ILE A 131 5.80 0.59 -5.91
N PRO A 132 6.08 -0.44 -6.73
CA PRO A 132 5.60 -1.79 -6.44
C PRO A 132 5.99 -2.27 -5.03
N ASP A 133 7.26 -2.11 -4.65
CA ASP A 133 7.75 -2.44 -3.30
C ASP A 133 7.04 -1.60 -2.21
N LEU A 134 6.73 -0.34 -2.52
CA LEU A 134 5.99 0.53 -1.60
C LEU A 134 4.59 -0.03 -1.35
N LEU A 135 3.90 -0.60 -2.33
CA LEU A 135 2.51 -1.06 -2.19
C LEU A 135 2.35 -2.19 -1.15
N ASP A 136 3.40 -2.96 -0.86
CA ASP A 136 3.39 -3.99 0.18
C ASP A 136 3.12 -3.42 1.58
N ASP A 137 3.47 -2.15 1.81
CA ASP A 137 3.26 -1.43 3.06
C ASP A 137 1.86 -0.79 3.17
N TYR A 138 1.03 -0.85 2.12
CA TYR A 138 -0.25 -0.14 2.01
C TYR A 138 -1.42 -1.09 1.76
N ASN A 139 -2.64 -0.64 2.10
CA ASN A 139 -3.84 -1.32 1.63
C ASN A 139 -3.98 -1.11 0.13
N HIS A 140 -4.44 -2.11 -0.62
CA HIS A 140 -4.76 -1.94 -2.04
C HIS A 140 -6.12 -1.24 -2.27
N LYS A 141 -6.94 -1.08 -1.22
CA LYS A 141 -8.27 -0.48 -1.26
C LYS A 141 -8.58 0.32 0.01
N ASN A 142 -9.17 1.50 -0.11
CA ASN A 142 -9.81 2.20 1.02
C ASN A 142 -10.93 3.15 0.57
N LYS A 143 -11.81 3.53 1.51
CA LYS A 143 -12.81 4.59 1.31
C LYS A 143 -12.15 5.97 1.33
N LEU A 144 -12.65 6.89 0.52
CA LEU A 144 -12.16 8.27 0.44
C LEU A 144 -12.67 9.16 1.57
N GLY A 145 -13.61 8.68 2.39
CA GLY A 145 -14.23 9.49 3.46
C GLY A 145 -15.16 10.58 2.93
N LEU A 146 -15.66 10.42 1.71
CA LEU A 146 -16.64 11.29 1.05
C LEU A 146 -18.04 10.70 1.15
N ASP A 147 -19.06 11.55 1.11
CA ASP A 147 -20.44 11.12 0.99
C ASP A 147 -20.70 10.55 -0.42
N PRO A 148 -21.69 9.63 -0.59
CA PRO A 148 -22.07 9.11 -1.89
C PRO A 148 -22.38 10.21 -2.91
N VAL A 149 -21.89 10.03 -4.15
CA VAL A 149 -22.07 10.99 -5.23
C VAL A 149 -23.46 10.84 -5.85
N GLY A 150 -24.25 11.90 -5.85
CA GLY A 150 -25.58 11.89 -6.45
C GLY A 150 -26.53 10.92 -5.74
N ASN A 151 -27.02 9.91 -6.47
CA ASN A 151 -27.91 8.87 -5.94
C ASN A 151 -27.24 7.49 -5.83
N LEU A 152 -25.90 7.44 -5.80
CA LEU A 152 -25.19 6.19 -5.57
C LEU A 152 -25.44 5.68 -4.15
N ASP A 153 -25.52 4.36 -3.99
CA ASP A 153 -25.75 3.72 -2.70
C ASP A 153 -24.43 3.49 -1.91
N GLU A 154 -23.29 3.49 -2.62
CA GLU A 154 -21.97 3.18 -2.07
C GLU A 154 -21.13 4.45 -1.89
N ASP A 155 -20.24 4.41 -0.90
CA ASP A 155 -19.28 5.49 -0.66
C ASP A 155 -18.12 5.41 -1.67
N PRO A 156 -17.59 6.55 -2.13
CA PRO A 156 -16.43 6.58 -3.00
C PRO A 156 -15.22 5.87 -2.42
N HIS A 157 -14.54 5.07 -3.24
CA HIS A 157 -13.37 4.31 -2.84
C HIS A 157 -12.23 4.39 -3.87
N LEU A 158 -11.03 4.15 -3.37
CA LEU A 158 -9.80 4.11 -4.13
C LEU A 158 -9.25 2.69 -4.11
N GLU A 159 -8.88 2.17 -5.26
CA GLU A 159 -8.11 0.93 -5.41
C GLU A 159 -6.85 1.15 -6.24
N VAL A 160 -5.81 0.38 -5.97
CA VAL A 160 -4.53 0.46 -6.70
C VAL A 160 -3.99 -0.92 -7.02
N TYR A 161 -3.43 -1.08 -8.21
CA TYR A 161 -2.88 -2.34 -8.70
C TYR A 161 -1.67 -2.10 -9.60
N THR A 162 -0.65 -2.94 -9.48
CA THR A 162 0.52 -3.01 -10.39
C THR A 162 0.66 -4.38 -11.06
N GLU A 163 0.03 -5.41 -10.50
CA GLU A 163 0.14 -6.80 -10.96
C GLU A 163 -1.12 -7.59 -10.59
N ASN A 164 -1.23 -8.83 -11.08
CA ASN A 164 -2.28 -9.79 -10.72
C ASN A 164 -3.72 -9.27 -10.89
N HIS A 165 -3.89 -8.25 -11.72
CA HIS A 165 -5.15 -7.59 -11.97
C HIS A 165 -5.23 -7.18 -13.43
N TYR A 166 -6.45 -7.15 -13.96
CA TYR A 166 -6.73 -6.51 -15.23
C TYR A 166 -7.79 -5.46 -15.03
N THR A 167 -7.79 -4.45 -15.87
CA THR A 167 -8.74 -3.36 -15.83
C THR A 167 -9.50 -3.23 -17.13
N THR A 168 -10.75 -2.79 -17.09
CA THR A 168 -11.50 -2.51 -18.32
C THR A 168 -11.07 -1.20 -18.93
N VAL A 169 -10.98 -1.14 -20.26
CA VAL A 169 -10.60 0.04 -21.02
C VAL A 169 -11.76 0.52 -21.89
N THR A 170 -12.24 1.74 -21.67
CA THR A 170 -13.34 2.37 -22.42
C THR A 170 -12.83 3.31 -23.50
N GLY A 171 -11.69 3.97 -23.26
CA GLY A 171 -11.22 5.08 -24.09
C GLY A 171 -12.12 6.32 -24.04
N ASP A 172 -13.04 6.39 -23.08
CA ASP A 172 -13.90 7.55 -22.82
C ASP A 172 -13.18 8.49 -21.85
N LEU A 173 -12.43 9.43 -22.41
CA LEU A 173 -11.54 10.29 -21.61
C LEU A 173 -12.34 11.18 -20.67
N PHE A 174 -11.94 11.17 -19.39
CA PHE A 174 -12.46 12.10 -18.41
C PHE A 174 -12.04 13.53 -18.78
N ALA A 175 -13.01 14.45 -18.78
CA ALA A 175 -12.83 15.86 -19.07
C ALA A 175 -13.37 16.70 -17.90
N PRO A 176 -12.51 17.06 -16.92
CA PRO A 176 -12.96 17.83 -15.77
C PRO A 176 -13.53 19.18 -16.22
N PRO A 177 -14.59 19.69 -15.56
CA PRO A 177 -15.25 20.95 -15.97
C PRO A 177 -14.34 22.18 -15.93
N THR A 178 -13.26 22.10 -15.14
CA THR A 178 -12.40 23.22 -14.78
C THR A 178 -11.11 23.28 -15.59
N ALA A 179 -10.81 22.27 -16.42
CA ALA A 179 -9.58 22.23 -17.22
C ALA A 179 -9.88 21.94 -18.70
N ASP A 180 -9.22 22.69 -19.60
CA ASP A 180 -9.15 22.36 -21.03
C ASP A 180 -8.19 21.17 -21.30
N GLN A 181 -7.75 20.48 -20.25
CA GLN A 181 -6.78 19.38 -20.32
C GLN A 181 -7.50 18.05 -20.53
N ARG A 182 -7.06 17.29 -21.53
CA ARG A 182 -7.44 15.90 -21.71
C ARG A 182 -6.30 15.01 -21.25
N PHE A 183 -6.64 14.05 -20.40
CA PHE A 183 -5.71 13.09 -19.84
C PHE A 183 -5.53 11.90 -20.79
N SER A 184 -4.76 12.11 -21.88
CA SER A 184 -4.59 11.11 -22.95
C SER A 184 -3.16 10.55 -23.07
N SER A 185 -2.21 11.09 -22.30
CA SER A 185 -0.83 10.62 -22.25
C SER A 185 -0.63 9.69 -21.06
N LEU A 186 0.31 8.76 -21.19
CA LEU A 186 0.79 7.95 -20.08
C LEU A 186 2.02 8.65 -19.50
N ASP A 187 1.91 9.15 -18.27
CA ASP A 187 2.95 9.97 -17.63
C ASP A 187 3.39 9.34 -16.31
N GLN A 188 4.64 9.61 -15.89
CA GLN A 188 5.17 9.14 -14.60
C GLN A 188 4.89 10.14 -13.47
N ALA A 189 4.45 9.64 -12.31
CA ALA A 189 4.03 10.50 -11.19
C ALA A 189 4.39 9.97 -9.78
N ASP A 190 5.53 9.30 -9.62
CA ASP A 190 5.94 8.57 -8.38
C ASP A 190 5.71 9.32 -7.06
N GLN A 191 6.09 10.61 -6.99
CA GLN A 191 5.90 11.39 -5.77
C GLN A 191 4.42 11.64 -5.47
N THR A 192 3.62 11.95 -6.49
CA THR A 192 2.18 12.15 -6.34
C THR A 192 1.49 10.86 -5.96
N VAL A 193 1.93 9.72 -6.52
CA VAL A 193 1.46 8.39 -6.12
C VAL A 193 1.75 8.14 -4.66
N SER A 194 3.00 8.36 -4.21
CA SER A 194 3.38 8.17 -2.81
C SER A 194 2.54 9.02 -1.86
N ASP A 195 2.25 10.27 -2.23
CA ASP A 195 1.38 11.16 -1.45
C ASP A 195 -0.06 10.63 -1.38
N LEU A 196 -0.59 10.10 -2.50
CA LEU A 196 -1.93 9.51 -2.58
C LEU A 196 -2.05 8.25 -1.70
N LEU A 197 -1.04 7.38 -1.77
CA LEU A 197 -0.95 6.15 -0.98
C LEU A 197 -0.91 6.49 0.52
N GLU A 198 -0.06 7.45 0.93
CA GLU A 198 0.00 7.93 2.31
C GLU A 198 -1.34 8.49 2.80
N GLU A 199 -2.05 9.24 1.96
CA GLU A 199 -3.32 9.85 2.34
C GLU A 199 -4.45 8.83 2.52
N TYR A 200 -4.66 7.94 1.55
CA TYR A 200 -5.84 7.06 1.54
C TYR A 200 -5.54 5.62 1.87
N LEU A 201 -4.36 5.11 1.53
CA LEU A 201 -4.10 3.67 1.56
C LEU A 201 -3.18 3.25 2.70
N SER A 202 -2.63 4.20 3.45
CA SER A 202 -1.87 3.92 4.67
C SER A 202 -2.65 2.95 5.55
N PRO A 203 -2.01 1.94 6.15
CA PRO A 203 -2.65 1.02 7.08
C PRO A 203 -3.30 1.78 8.23
N SER A 204 -4.61 2.02 8.11
CA SER A 204 -5.42 2.57 9.16
C SER A 204 -5.69 1.45 10.16
N THR A 205 -5.19 1.62 11.38
CA THR A 205 -5.63 0.85 12.56
C THR A 205 -7.15 0.72 12.54
N ALA A 206 -7.67 -0.49 12.40
CA ALA A 206 -9.09 -0.73 12.58
C ALA A 206 -9.50 -0.29 14.01
N GLY A 207 -10.23 0.81 14.14
CA GLY A 207 -10.83 1.23 15.41
C GLY A 207 -11.22 2.70 15.52
N ASN A 208 -12.49 3.00 15.24
CA ASN A 208 -13.31 4.13 15.71
C ASN A 208 -13.03 5.55 15.19
N GLN A 209 -13.90 6.02 14.29
CA GLN A 209 -14.90 7.03 14.67
C GLN A 209 -16.27 6.71 14.02
N LYS A 210 -17.14 6.03 14.77
CA LYS A 210 -18.58 6.28 14.70
C LYS A 210 -19.01 6.68 16.10
N THR A 211 -19.40 7.95 16.25
CA THR A 211 -20.10 8.42 17.44
C THR A 211 -21.44 7.70 17.54
N ALA A 212 -21.65 6.93 18.61
CA ALA A 212 -22.99 6.53 19.03
C ALA A 212 -23.04 6.35 20.56
N PRO A 213 -24.07 6.84 21.25
CA PRO A 213 -24.50 6.34 22.56
C PRO A 213 -25.62 5.28 22.42
N PRO A 214 -25.93 4.49 23.47
CA PRO A 214 -25.76 3.04 23.43
C PRO A 214 -27.05 2.19 23.44
N SER A 215 -26.83 0.86 23.42
CA SER A 215 -27.72 -0.29 23.77
C SER A 215 -28.32 -1.02 22.55
N THR A 216 -28.35 -2.35 22.42
CA THR A 216 -28.14 -3.50 23.33
C THR A 216 -27.72 -4.72 22.48
N GLU A 217 -26.96 -5.65 23.09
CA GLU A 217 -26.53 -6.94 22.52
C GLU A 217 -27.66 -7.80 21.93
N GLN A 218 -27.38 -8.54 20.85
CA GLN A 218 -27.49 -10.01 20.83
C GLN A 218 -26.82 -10.67 19.61
N ASN A 219 -26.16 -11.79 19.90
CA ASN A 219 -25.41 -12.72 19.05
C ASN A 219 -26.09 -13.19 17.76
N SER A 220 -25.27 -13.44 16.73
CA SER A 220 -25.25 -14.73 16.01
C SER A 220 -23.96 -14.90 15.20
N ALA A 221 -23.51 -16.15 15.14
CA ALA A 221 -22.21 -16.64 14.68
C ALA A 221 -22.19 -17.05 13.19
N GLN A 222 -20.98 -17.41 12.73
CA GLN A 222 -20.58 -18.11 11.49
C GLN A 222 -20.18 -17.17 10.33
N THR A 223 -19.08 -17.35 9.60
CA THR A 223 -18.15 -18.49 9.45
C THR A 223 -16.84 -17.99 8.83
N ALA A 224 -15.72 -18.61 9.21
CA ALA A 224 -14.38 -18.35 8.71
C ALA A 224 -14.08 -19.14 7.41
N SER A 225 -13.41 -18.47 6.46
CA SER A 225 -12.36 -18.99 5.54
C SER A 225 -12.02 -17.84 4.57
N SER A 226 -10.81 -17.30 4.53
CA SER A 226 -9.69 -17.94 3.83
C SER A 226 -8.33 -17.55 4.41
N SER A 227 -7.44 -18.54 4.42
CA SER A 227 -6.04 -18.46 4.84
C SER A 227 -5.13 -17.95 3.71
N GLY A 228 -4.03 -17.30 4.09
CA GLY A 228 -2.89 -16.88 3.25
C GLY A 228 -2.91 -15.37 3.02
N ILE A 229 -2.01 -14.55 3.55
CA ILE A 229 -0.54 -14.65 3.56
C ILE A 229 -0.01 -14.08 4.89
N THR A 230 0.67 -14.94 5.66
CA THR A 230 1.51 -14.54 6.81
C THR A 230 2.91 -15.05 6.53
N SER A 231 3.61 -14.35 5.65
CA SER A 231 5.05 -14.49 5.40
C SER A 231 5.38 -13.40 4.39
N ILE A 232 5.88 -12.25 4.81
CA ILE A 232 7.32 -11.97 4.89
C ILE A 232 7.42 -10.62 5.64
N GLY A 233 8.41 -10.46 6.52
CA GLY A 233 8.56 -9.27 7.40
C GLY A 233 8.78 -9.60 8.88
N LYS A 234 8.64 -10.87 9.28
CA LYS A 234 9.14 -11.34 10.58
C LYS A 234 10.52 -11.97 10.43
N LYS A 235 11.57 -11.15 10.46
CA LYS A 235 12.78 -11.58 11.19
C LYS A 235 12.40 -11.54 12.67
N SER A 236 11.62 -12.53 13.12
CA SER A 236 11.14 -12.62 14.50
C SER A 236 12.33 -12.71 15.46
N ALA A 237 12.12 -12.27 16.71
CA ALA A 237 13.08 -12.45 17.80
C ALA A 237 13.57 -13.92 17.95
N GLU A 238 12.83 -14.91 17.44
CA GLU A 238 13.23 -16.33 17.42
C GLU A 238 14.58 -16.60 16.73
N GLN A 239 14.93 -15.87 15.66
CA GLN A 239 16.22 -16.05 14.98
C GLN A 239 17.39 -15.40 15.74
N TRP A 240 17.09 -14.53 16.71
CA TRP A 240 18.07 -13.68 17.38
C TRP A 240 18.42 -14.18 18.79
N CYS A 241 17.46 -14.76 19.51
CA CYS A 241 17.62 -15.23 20.89
C CYS A 241 18.39 -16.57 21.05
N GLY A 242 18.88 -17.15 19.95
CA GLY A 242 19.50 -18.48 19.94
C GLY A 242 20.99 -18.46 19.60
N GLY A 243 21.87 -18.14 20.57
CA GLY A 243 23.24 -18.68 20.49
C GLY A 243 24.42 -17.91 21.08
N THR A 244 24.29 -16.69 21.59
CA THR A 244 25.47 -15.96 22.12
C THR A 244 25.68 -16.21 23.61
N ASN A 245 26.82 -16.81 23.96
CA ASN A 245 27.20 -17.08 25.34
C ASN A 245 27.61 -15.76 26.02
N LYS A 246 26.77 -15.25 26.96
CA LYS A 246 27.00 -13.96 27.64
C LYS A 246 28.37 -13.87 28.33
N GLU A 247 28.94 -15.00 28.73
CA GLU A 247 30.24 -15.12 29.38
C GLU A 247 31.43 -14.75 28.47
N GLU A 248 31.27 -14.77 27.15
CA GLU A 248 32.34 -14.41 26.19
C GLU A 248 32.35 -12.94 25.79
N ILE A 249 31.30 -12.19 26.12
CA ILE A 249 31.16 -10.77 25.77
C ILE A 249 31.89 -9.93 26.83
N PRO A 250 32.94 -9.17 26.47
CA PRO A 250 33.70 -8.36 27.42
C PRO A 250 32.82 -7.28 28.07
N GLY A 251 32.85 -7.20 29.40
CA GLY A 251 32.15 -6.16 30.15
C GLY A 251 31.71 -6.63 31.53
N VAL A 252 31.21 -5.68 32.33
CA VAL A 252 30.58 -5.98 33.62
C VAL A 252 29.08 -6.11 33.39
N TRP A 253 28.52 -7.26 33.73
CA TRP A 253 27.08 -7.51 33.64
C TRP A 253 26.43 -7.29 35.02
N VAL A 254 25.34 -6.52 35.06
CA VAL A 254 24.60 -6.19 36.28
C VAL A 254 23.18 -6.71 36.20
N SER A 255 22.70 -7.28 37.30
CA SER A 255 21.29 -7.65 37.46
C SER A 255 20.48 -6.40 37.78
N VAL A 256 19.42 -6.16 37.00
CA VAL A 256 18.53 -5.00 37.14
C VAL A 256 17.18 -5.47 37.68
N GLU A 257 16.91 -5.18 38.96
CA GLU A 257 15.61 -5.42 39.59
C GLU A 257 14.63 -4.29 39.21
N GLY A 258 14.27 -4.18 37.93
CA GLY A 258 13.35 -3.14 37.45
C GLY A 258 13.55 -2.77 35.98
N THR A 259 13.16 -1.54 35.62
CA THR A 259 13.31 -1.00 34.27
C THR A 259 14.78 -0.65 34.00
N PRO A 260 15.43 -1.20 32.97
CA PRO A 260 16.81 -0.85 32.63
C PRO A 260 16.92 0.59 32.11
N THR A 261 18.13 1.15 32.13
CA THR A 261 18.41 2.45 31.52
C THR A 261 18.58 2.32 30.00
N VAL A 262 18.40 3.43 29.27
CA VAL A 262 18.64 3.45 27.82
C VAL A 262 20.09 3.05 27.49
N ASP A 263 21.06 3.59 28.24
CA ASP A 263 22.48 3.23 28.11
C ASP A 263 22.74 1.72 28.30
N GLN A 264 22.02 1.07 29.22
CA GLN A 264 22.11 -0.39 29.44
C GLN A 264 21.53 -1.18 28.27
N VAL A 265 20.38 -0.76 27.73
CA VAL A 265 19.76 -1.37 26.55
C VAL A 265 20.65 -1.22 25.33
N TRP A 266 21.19 -0.01 25.11
CA TRP A 266 22.12 0.28 24.03
C TRP A 266 23.41 -0.56 24.12
N ALA A 267 24.09 -0.54 25.26
CA ALA A 267 25.34 -1.28 25.45
C ALA A 267 25.14 -2.78 25.26
N THR A 268 24.05 -3.32 25.83
CA THR A 268 23.69 -4.74 25.72
C THR A 268 23.33 -5.12 24.28
N GLY A 269 22.47 -4.34 23.63
CA GLY A 269 22.05 -4.59 22.24
C GLY A 269 23.22 -4.52 21.25
N CYS A 270 24.06 -3.50 21.38
CA CYS A 270 25.24 -3.35 20.54
C CYS A 270 26.27 -4.46 20.75
N ALA A 271 26.44 -4.98 21.97
CA ALA A 271 27.40 -6.05 22.22
C ALA A 271 26.92 -7.41 21.72
N LEU A 272 25.60 -7.60 21.64
CA LEU A 272 24.98 -8.85 21.20
C LEU A 272 24.71 -8.89 19.69
N SER A 273 24.61 -7.75 19.00
CA SER A 273 24.30 -7.71 17.57
C SER A 273 24.88 -6.49 16.86
N ASP A 274 25.67 -6.78 15.82
CA ASP A 274 26.17 -5.76 14.88
C ASP A 274 25.02 -5.12 14.10
N ASP A 275 23.97 -5.88 13.78
CA ASP A 275 22.77 -5.37 13.11
C ASP A 275 21.96 -4.42 14.01
N PHE A 276 21.90 -4.70 15.32
CA PHE A 276 21.33 -3.76 16.29
C PHE A 276 22.15 -2.48 16.34
N ARG A 277 23.49 -2.58 16.31
CA ARG A 277 24.39 -1.42 16.31
C ARG A 277 24.22 -0.58 15.04
N SER A 278 24.14 -1.20 13.86
CA SER A 278 23.91 -0.51 12.58
C SER A 278 22.56 0.22 12.58
N LEU A 279 21.47 -0.46 12.94
CA LEU A 279 20.16 0.16 13.10
C LEU A 279 20.17 1.29 14.13
N TRP A 280 20.79 1.08 15.29
CA TRP A 280 20.92 2.12 16.31
C TRP A 280 21.63 3.37 15.77
N ASN A 281 22.64 3.20 14.92
CA ASN A 281 23.37 4.31 14.31
C ASN A 281 22.62 4.99 13.16
N GLY A 282 21.42 4.51 12.79
CA GLY A 282 20.64 5.04 11.68
C GLY A 282 21.06 4.48 10.31
N GLU A 283 21.83 3.39 10.28
CA GLU A 283 22.18 2.71 9.04
C GLU A 283 21.00 1.84 8.58
N VAL A 284 20.41 2.21 7.45
CA VAL A 284 19.27 1.49 6.84
C VAL A 284 19.71 0.55 5.71
N ALA A 285 21.01 0.40 5.48
CA ALA A 285 21.54 -0.46 4.43
C ALA A 285 21.22 -1.94 4.76
N GLY A 286 20.46 -2.60 3.88
CA GLY A 286 19.98 -3.98 4.10
C GLY A 286 18.51 -4.08 4.55
N TYR A 287 17.81 -2.94 4.61
CA TYR A 287 16.37 -2.81 4.75
C TYR A 287 15.83 -2.09 3.52
N ASP A 288 14.69 -2.54 3.01
CA ASP A 288 14.12 -2.02 1.77
C ASP A 288 13.52 -0.64 2.01
N THR A 289 13.06 -0.36 3.25
CA THR A 289 12.58 0.97 3.65
C THR A 289 13.07 1.39 5.04
N VAL A 290 13.04 2.71 5.29
CA VAL A 290 13.27 3.27 6.64
C VAL A 290 12.20 2.78 7.63
N SER A 291 10.97 2.54 7.18
CA SER A 291 9.90 1.98 8.02
C SER A 291 10.24 0.57 8.48
N GLU A 292 10.81 -0.24 7.59
CA GLU A 292 11.23 -1.60 7.91
C GLU A 292 12.39 -1.59 8.91
N ALA A 293 13.37 -0.69 8.73
CA ALA A 293 14.45 -0.47 9.69
C ALA A 293 13.92 -0.03 11.07
N ASP A 294 12.94 0.88 11.11
CA ASP A 294 12.27 1.32 12.35
C ASP A 294 11.57 0.14 13.04
N ASN A 295 10.79 -0.66 12.30
CA ASN A 295 10.11 -1.85 12.83
C ASN A 295 11.11 -2.88 13.36
N ALA A 296 12.21 -3.09 12.65
CA ALA A 296 13.25 -4.04 13.02
C ALA A 296 13.97 -3.59 14.31
N LEU A 297 14.25 -2.30 14.48
CA LEU A 297 14.84 -1.80 15.72
C LEU A 297 13.82 -1.87 16.88
N VAL A 298 12.60 -1.38 16.68
CA VAL A 298 11.57 -1.33 17.74
C VAL A 298 11.19 -2.72 18.23
N SER A 299 11.12 -3.72 17.34
CA SER A 299 10.91 -5.12 17.73
C SER A 299 12.00 -5.64 18.67
N ARG A 300 13.26 -5.24 18.44
CA ARG A 300 14.37 -5.60 19.34
C ARG A 300 14.32 -4.82 20.65
N LEU A 301 13.91 -3.56 20.61
CA LEU A 301 13.74 -2.76 21.82
C LEU A 301 12.67 -3.35 22.73
N TRP A 302 11.58 -3.91 22.17
CA TRP A 302 10.58 -4.61 22.97
C TRP A 302 11.17 -5.76 23.79
N TYR A 303 12.10 -6.53 23.23
CA TYR A 303 12.77 -7.62 23.94
C TYR A 303 13.53 -7.16 25.19
N TYR A 304 14.25 -6.03 25.11
CA TYR A 304 15.03 -5.50 26.24
C TYR A 304 14.24 -4.63 27.19
N CYS A 305 13.31 -3.85 26.68
CA CYS A 305 12.65 -2.83 27.47
C CYS A 305 11.46 -3.41 28.24
N ASP A 306 10.69 -4.30 27.60
CA ASP A 306 9.42 -4.84 28.08
C ASP A 306 8.48 -3.78 28.69
N ASN A 307 8.62 -2.55 28.19
CA ASN A 307 7.96 -1.38 28.72
C ASN A 307 7.86 -0.35 27.60
N ARG A 308 6.62 -0.02 27.23
CA ARG A 308 6.33 0.88 26.11
C ARG A 308 7.01 2.26 26.24
N GLU A 309 7.00 2.85 27.43
CA GLU A 309 7.60 4.17 27.64
C GLU A 309 9.12 4.11 27.49
N LEU A 310 9.75 3.02 27.93
CA LEU A 310 11.17 2.81 27.74
C LEU A 310 11.52 2.53 26.26
N VAL A 311 10.70 1.76 25.53
CA VAL A 311 10.89 1.55 24.08
C VAL A 311 10.89 2.89 23.35
N ILE A 312 9.93 3.77 23.66
CA ILE A 312 9.85 5.11 23.07
C ILE A 312 11.12 5.91 23.35
N LYS A 313 11.50 6.06 24.63
CA LYS A 313 12.70 6.80 25.03
C LYS A 313 13.97 6.24 24.40
N THR A 314 14.07 4.93 24.31
CA THR A 314 15.23 4.24 23.75
C THR A 314 15.32 4.44 22.24
N PHE A 315 14.19 4.37 21.52
CA PHE A 315 14.17 4.65 20.09
C PHE A 315 14.51 6.11 19.78
N GLU A 316 14.05 7.06 20.60
CA GLU A 316 14.35 8.49 20.47
C GLU A 316 15.84 8.83 20.60
N GLU A 317 16.63 7.96 21.24
CA GLU A 317 18.09 8.09 21.34
C GLU A 317 18.85 7.46 20.15
N SER A 318 18.15 6.76 19.24
CA SER A 318 18.76 6.15 18.06
C SER A 318 18.94 7.15 16.90
N GLY A 319 19.85 6.83 15.98
CA GLY A 319 20.04 7.53 14.71
C GLY A 319 18.83 7.44 13.77
N LEU A 320 18.00 6.38 13.88
CA LEU A 320 16.77 6.26 13.09
C LEU A 320 15.73 7.31 13.49
N TYR A 321 15.64 7.67 14.77
CA TYR A 321 14.84 8.83 15.20
C TYR A 321 15.30 10.14 14.53
N GLY A 322 16.56 10.24 14.11
CA GLY A 322 17.08 11.39 13.37
C GLY A 322 16.50 11.52 11.95
N ILE A 323 16.00 10.43 11.35
CA ILE A 323 15.60 10.43 9.95
C ILE A 323 14.33 11.26 9.75
N ARG A 324 14.45 12.29 8.90
CA ARG A 324 13.37 13.22 8.56
C ARG A 324 12.70 12.76 7.28
N THR A 325 11.37 12.67 7.28
CA THR A 325 10.60 12.49 6.05
C THR A 325 10.30 13.85 5.44
N ARG A 326 10.53 13.98 4.13
CA ARG A 326 10.18 15.18 3.38
C ARG A 326 8.66 15.28 3.31
N ARG A 327 8.08 16.45 3.62
CA ARG A 327 6.69 16.73 3.25
C ARG A 327 6.63 17.52 1.94
N PRO A 328 5.71 17.22 1.01
CA PRO A 328 5.59 17.93 -0.27
C PRO A 328 5.28 19.43 -0.13
N ASP A 329 4.65 19.83 0.97
CA ASP A 329 4.21 21.20 1.28
C ASP A 329 5.28 22.06 1.99
N LEU A 330 6.43 21.49 2.35
CA LEU A 330 7.50 22.19 3.06
C LEU A 330 8.64 22.59 2.10
N SER A 331 8.61 23.84 1.64
CA SER A 331 9.76 24.49 0.96
C SER A 331 10.92 24.80 1.91
N ASP A 332 10.71 24.65 3.23
CA ASP A 332 11.64 24.96 4.29
C ASP A 332 11.93 23.70 5.13
N TRP A 333 13.10 23.09 4.89
CA TRP A 333 13.57 21.88 5.59
C TRP A 333 13.68 22.05 7.11
N SER A 334 13.78 23.29 7.61
CA SER A 334 13.86 23.56 9.06
C SER A 334 12.54 23.27 9.80
N LYS A 335 11.45 23.03 9.05
CA LYS A 335 10.13 22.65 9.58
C LYS A 335 9.85 21.15 9.49
N SER A 336 10.78 20.36 8.92
CA SER A 336 10.68 18.91 8.95
C SER A 336 10.85 18.40 10.38
N TYR A 337 10.10 17.36 10.73
CA TYR A 337 10.20 16.68 12.03
C TYR A 337 10.39 15.18 11.77
N PRO A 338 10.95 14.44 12.74
CA PRO A 338 11.15 13.02 12.57
C PRO A 338 9.86 12.27 12.37
N LYS A 339 9.89 11.24 11.53
CA LYS A 339 8.72 10.39 11.26
C LYS A 339 8.07 9.87 12.56
N TRP A 340 8.91 9.53 13.54
CA TRP A 340 8.55 9.10 14.89
C TRP A 340 7.74 10.11 15.72
N ASP A 341 7.82 11.41 15.43
CA ASP A 341 7.03 12.42 16.15
C ASP A 341 5.55 12.41 15.70
N LYS A 342 5.23 11.87 14.52
CA LYS A 342 3.85 11.64 14.07
C LYS A 342 3.22 10.56 14.96
N ASP A 343 2.26 10.96 15.80
CA ASP A 343 1.66 10.07 16.81
C ASP A 343 1.09 8.77 16.21
N SER A 344 0.48 8.86 15.03
CA SER A 344 -0.04 7.68 14.32
C SER A 344 1.06 6.71 13.91
N TYR A 345 2.18 7.22 13.39
CA TYR A 345 3.32 6.40 13.00
C TYR A 345 3.91 5.68 14.22
N ARG A 346 4.24 6.43 15.27
CA ARG A 346 4.79 5.87 16.53
C ARG A 346 3.87 4.81 17.13
N ARG A 347 2.55 5.07 17.19
CA ARG A 347 1.60 4.06 17.70
C ARG A 347 1.59 2.79 16.86
N ASN A 348 1.61 2.91 15.54
CA ASN A 348 1.54 1.78 14.63
C ASN A 348 2.81 0.94 14.68
N THR A 349 4.00 1.56 14.67
CA THR A 349 5.27 0.86 14.82
C THR A 349 5.33 0.13 16.16
N LEU A 350 4.93 0.78 17.26
CA LEU A 350 4.87 0.12 18.58
C LEU A 350 3.90 -1.06 18.59
N SER A 351 2.70 -0.91 18.02
CA SER A 351 1.66 -1.95 18.04
C SER A 351 1.96 -3.15 17.13
N SER A 352 2.61 -2.93 15.99
CA SER A 352 2.93 -3.99 15.02
C SER A 352 4.12 -4.83 15.46
N THR A 353 5.03 -4.25 16.26
CA THR A 353 6.26 -4.89 16.74
C THR A 353 6.17 -5.40 18.17
N GLU A 354 5.13 -5.02 18.92
CA GLU A 354 4.84 -5.54 20.26
C GLU A 354 4.54 -7.04 20.18
N ASP A 355 5.54 -7.87 20.44
CA ASP A 355 5.43 -9.32 20.41
C ASP A 355 5.47 -9.88 21.84
N ASN A 356 4.32 -9.90 22.51
CA ASN A 356 4.16 -10.46 23.87
C ASN A 356 4.23 -12.00 23.91
N ARG A 357 4.76 -12.65 22.86
CA ARG A 357 4.84 -14.11 22.74
C ARG A 357 6.08 -14.72 23.42
N TRP A 358 7.05 -13.90 23.86
CA TRP A 358 8.34 -14.38 24.36
C TRP A 358 8.68 -13.83 25.74
N PRO A 359 9.45 -14.56 26.56
CA PRO A 359 9.94 -14.01 27.81
C PRO A 359 10.84 -12.82 27.52
N SER A 360 10.54 -11.70 28.18
CA SER A 360 11.36 -10.51 28.26
C SER A 360 12.80 -10.86 28.61
N HIS A 361 13.74 -10.01 28.20
CA HIS A 361 15.15 -10.20 28.51
C HIS A 361 15.37 -10.48 30.02
N ASP A 362 16.32 -11.36 30.33
CA ASP A 362 16.51 -12.01 31.65
C ASP A 362 16.97 -11.10 32.80
N GLY A 363 16.87 -9.78 32.65
CA GLY A 363 17.23 -8.78 33.66
C GLY A 363 18.73 -8.49 33.80
N HIS A 364 19.61 -9.13 33.02
CA HIS A 364 21.07 -8.93 33.13
C HIS A 364 21.60 -8.07 31.98
N TYR A 365 22.00 -6.83 32.25
CA TYR A 365 22.47 -5.86 31.25
C TYR A 365 23.94 -5.52 31.44
N LEU A 366 24.61 -5.08 30.37
CA LEU A 366 25.96 -4.52 30.45
C LEU A 366 25.96 -3.18 31.19
N ASP A 367 26.97 -2.98 32.06
CA ASP A 367 27.24 -1.71 32.74
C ASP A 367 27.85 -0.70 31.75
N PRO A 368 27.13 0.38 31.42
CA PRO A 368 27.58 1.34 30.42
C PRO A 368 28.80 2.16 30.84
N SER A 369 29.15 2.18 32.14
CA SER A 369 30.30 2.93 32.67
C SER A 369 31.67 2.35 32.27
N GLN A 370 31.69 1.13 31.71
CA GLN A 370 32.90 0.41 31.29
C GLN A 370 33.06 0.35 29.75
N THR A 371 32.06 0.84 28.99
CA THR A 371 31.99 0.76 27.52
C THR A 371 32.15 2.10 26.79
N LYS A 372 32.37 3.21 27.50
CA LYS A 372 32.63 4.55 26.93
C LYS A 372 34.11 4.87 26.77
#